data_AF-A0A965QHW5-F1
#
_entry.id   AF-A0A965QHW5-F1
#
_cell.length_a   1.000
_cell.length_b   1.000
_cell.length_c   1.000
_cell.angle_alpha   90.00
_cell.angle_beta   90.00
_cell.angle_gamma   90.00
#
_symmetry.space_group_name_H-M   'P 1'
#
loop_
_entity.id
_entity.type
_entity.pdbx_description
1 polymer ?
#
loop_
_entity_poly.entity_id
_entity_poly.type
_entity_poly.pdbx_seq_one_letter_code
_entity_poly.pdbx_strand_id
1 'polypeptide(L)'
;DLEPEHDYNTAQSEIARVVSDFMIMNDTTSLLNDDKVRAFERMSAAVEKTKEIVEPYWAALEKDVTWCSEAQAEEASPLPASIQLKIDAEKSDDLGSFAASKPKATLKPNGDLELSITYNLTYPHNFLDISNIPESARALSCKTKSREAIRSLTGLDQAPALACADLNKKIFNWAIDKVRPEVSQRFLRRGRTMVFADDREFASGIQWLPSKFQIEKNPDTREATVTSTALRSGLNVPAMLAGMHYCKLLPPTQVMEWILLEGLRD
;
A
#
# COMPACT_ATOMS: atom_id res chain seq x y z
N ASP A 1 10.92 -16.75 -16.61
CA ASP A 1 10.18 -17.66 -15.69
C ASP A 1 10.59 -17.40 -14.26
N LEU A 2 9.63 -17.32 -13.33
CA LEU A 2 9.91 -17.20 -11.90
C LEU A 2 10.48 -18.52 -11.38
N GLU A 3 11.73 -18.53 -10.92
CA GLU A 3 12.28 -19.72 -10.25
C GLU A 3 11.54 -19.99 -8.94
N PRO A 4 10.94 -21.18 -8.76
CA PRO A 4 10.12 -21.49 -7.59
C PRO A 4 10.98 -21.69 -6.33
N GLU A 5 10.37 -21.45 -5.16
CA GLU A 5 11.01 -21.68 -3.85
C GLU A 5 11.28 -23.18 -3.57
N HIS A 6 10.49 -24.05 -4.21
CA HIS A 6 10.62 -25.50 -4.14
C HIS A 6 10.78 -26.06 -5.54
N ASP A 7 11.57 -27.14 -5.67
CA ASP A 7 11.60 -27.88 -6.92
C ASP A 7 10.24 -28.52 -7.21
N TYR A 8 10.02 -28.85 -8.47
CA TYR A 8 8.76 -29.38 -8.96
C TYR A 8 8.31 -30.66 -8.23
N ASN A 9 9.24 -31.56 -7.91
CA ASN A 9 8.90 -32.83 -7.27
C ASN A 9 8.46 -32.62 -5.82
N THR A 10 9.14 -31.72 -5.12
CA THR A 10 8.76 -31.30 -3.77
C THR A 10 7.37 -30.67 -3.79
N ALA A 11 7.11 -29.72 -4.70
CA ALA A 11 5.81 -29.08 -4.83
C ALA A 11 4.68 -30.07 -5.16
N GLN A 12 4.90 -31.00 -6.10
CA GLN A 12 3.92 -32.03 -6.43
C GLN A 12 3.62 -32.96 -5.26
N SER A 13 4.66 -33.39 -4.53
CA SER A 13 4.49 -34.27 -3.37
C SER A 13 3.67 -33.60 -2.27
N GLU A 14 3.92 -32.31 -2.03
CA GLU A 14 3.15 -31.49 -1.08
C GLU A 14 1.68 -31.34 -1.51
N ILE A 15 1.44 -31.03 -2.79
CA ILE A 15 0.08 -30.92 -3.33
C ILE A 15 -0.66 -32.25 -3.20
N ALA A 16 -0.04 -33.36 -3.62
CA ALA A 16 -0.64 -34.68 -3.55
C ALA A 16 -0.99 -35.07 -2.11
N ARG A 17 -0.12 -34.73 -1.15
CA ARG A 17 -0.36 -34.96 0.28
C ARG A 17 -1.56 -34.17 0.79
N VAL A 18 -1.64 -32.86 0.52
CA VAL A 18 -2.77 -32.02 0.95
C VAL A 18 -4.09 -32.48 0.33
N VAL A 19 -4.09 -32.85 -0.95
CA VAL A 19 -5.28 -33.40 -1.63
C VAL A 19 -5.70 -34.73 -1.00
N SER A 20 -4.75 -35.63 -0.73
CA SER A 20 -5.02 -36.90 -0.06
C SER A 20 -5.61 -36.69 1.34
N ASP A 21 -5.05 -35.78 2.12
CA ASP A 21 -5.54 -35.47 3.47
C ASP A 21 -6.96 -34.90 3.44
N PHE A 22 -7.27 -34.04 2.46
CA PHE A 22 -8.63 -33.53 2.23
C PHE A 22 -9.60 -34.66 1.89
N MET A 23 -9.20 -35.62 1.05
CA MET A 23 -10.04 -36.78 0.71
C MET A 23 -10.29 -37.67 1.93
N ILE A 24 -9.26 -37.94 2.75
CA ILE A 24 -9.38 -38.74 3.98
C ILE A 24 -10.33 -38.06 4.98
N MET A 25 -10.25 -36.74 5.14
CA MET A 25 -11.14 -35.99 6.03
C MET A 25 -12.60 -36.02 5.59
N ASN A 26 -12.85 -35.97 4.27
CA ASN A 26 -14.20 -35.94 3.70
C ASN A 26 -14.77 -37.32 3.36
N ASP A 27 -14.03 -38.40 3.60
CA ASP A 27 -14.56 -39.76 3.45
C ASP A 27 -15.69 -39.99 4.47
N THR A 28 -16.92 -40.11 4.00
CA THR A 28 -18.10 -40.34 4.85
C THR A 28 -18.28 -41.80 5.24
N THR A 29 -17.48 -42.71 4.69
CA THR A 29 -17.64 -44.16 4.90
C THR A 29 -16.88 -44.69 6.11
N SER A 30 -15.87 -43.95 6.61
CA SER A 30 -15.09 -44.32 7.80
C SER A 30 -15.52 -43.54 9.05
N LEU A 31 -15.65 -44.24 10.19
CA LEU A 31 -15.73 -43.60 11.51
C LEU A 31 -14.43 -42.81 11.79
N LEU A 32 -14.47 -41.84 12.71
CA LEU A 32 -13.27 -41.17 13.23
C LEU A 32 -12.22 -42.23 13.60
N ASN A 33 -11.12 -42.22 12.87
CA ASN A 33 -9.99 -43.13 13.03
C ASN A 33 -8.69 -42.32 13.07
N ASP A 34 -7.59 -42.97 13.45
CA ASP A 34 -6.30 -42.30 13.58
C ASP A 34 -5.82 -41.65 12.27
N ASP A 35 -6.23 -42.17 11.12
CA ASP A 35 -5.91 -41.59 9.81
C ASP A 35 -6.58 -40.23 9.59
N LYS A 36 -7.85 -40.09 9.99
CA LYS A 36 -8.56 -38.81 9.95
C LYS A 36 -7.96 -37.78 10.90
N VAL A 37 -7.55 -38.19 12.10
CA VAL A 37 -6.88 -37.29 13.06
C VAL A 37 -5.57 -36.79 12.46
N ARG A 38 -4.73 -37.70 11.93
CA ARG A 38 -3.46 -37.33 11.29
C ARG A 38 -3.64 -36.44 10.05
N ALA A 39 -4.66 -36.70 9.23
CA ALA A 39 -4.99 -35.88 8.07
C ALA A 39 -5.42 -34.46 8.49
N PHE A 40 -6.23 -34.35 9.54
CA PHE A 40 -6.64 -33.07 10.11
C PHE A 40 -5.45 -32.26 10.64
N GLU A 41 -4.53 -32.89 11.38
CA GLU A 41 -3.33 -32.23 11.88
C GLU A 41 -2.46 -31.69 10.73
N ARG A 42 -2.24 -32.49 9.68
CA ARG A 42 -1.46 -32.07 8.51
C ARG A 42 -2.13 -30.96 7.71
N MET A 43 -3.44 -31.05 7.51
CA MET A 43 -4.20 -29.97 6.85
C MET A 43 -4.15 -28.69 7.68
N SER A 44 -4.32 -28.78 8.99
CA SER A 44 -4.24 -27.62 9.89
C SER A 44 -2.85 -26.96 9.80
N ALA A 45 -1.78 -27.76 9.79
CA ALA A 45 -0.42 -27.26 9.58
C ALA A 45 -0.22 -26.61 8.20
N ALA A 46 -0.83 -27.17 7.14
CA ALA A 46 -0.78 -26.58 5.79
C ALA A 46 -1.53 -25.25 5.71
N VAL A 47 -2.68 -25.12 6.40
CA VAL A 47 -3.43 -23.86 6.52
C VAL A 47 -2.59 -22.81 7.24
N GLU A 48 -1.96 -23.15 8.37
CA GLU A 48 -1.13 -22.19 9.11
C GLU A 48 0.08 -21.74 8.29
N LYS A 49 0.76 -22.67 7.61
CA LYS A 49 1.85 -22.33 6.69
C LYS A 49 1.38 -21.42 5.55
N THR A 50 0.18 -21.66 5.01
CA THR A 50 -0.40 -20.81 3.96
C THR A 50 -0.70 -19.42 4.49
N LYS A 51 -1.25 -19.33 5.71
CA LYS A 51 -1.53 -18.07 6.40
C LYS A 51 -0.26 -17.23 6.52
N GLU A 52 0.86 -17.81 6.98
CA GLU A 52 2.14 -17.10 7.06
C GLU A 52 2.61 -16.53 5.71
N ILE A 53 2.32 -17.23 4.60
CA ILE A 53 2.69 -16.78 3.25
C ILE A 53 1.82 -15.61 2.79
N VAL A 54 0.51 -15.63 3.08
CA VAL A 54 -0.43 -14.61 2.62
C VAL A 54 -0.55 -13.40 3.56
N GLU A 55 -0.14 -13.54 4.82
CA GLU A 55 -0.23 -12.50 5.86
C GLU A 55 0.37 -11.15 5.43
N PRO A 56 1.55 -11.08 4.77
CA PRO A 56 2.08 -9.79 4.31
C PRO A 56 1.17 -9.08 3.31
N TYR A 57 0.49 -9.84 2.44
CA TYR A 57 -0.45 -9.29 1.47
C TYR A 57 -1.75 -8.84 2.13
N TRP A 58 -2.25 -9.58 3.13
CA TRP A 58 -3.38 -9.11 3.95
C TRP A 58 -3.08 -7.81 4.69
N ALA A 59 -1.89 -7.71 5.29
CA ALA A 59 -1.47 -6.46 5.92
C ALA A 59 -1.34 -5.31 4.90
N ALA A 60 -0.99 -5.60 3.63
CA ALA A 60 -0.98 -4.60 2.58
C ALA A 60 -2.40 -4.13 2.20
N LEU A 61 -3.38 -5.03 2.19
CA LEU A 61 -4.79 -4.67 1.96
C LEU A 61 -5.34 -3.74 3.05
N GLU A 62 -5.05 -4.03 4.32
CA GLU A 62 -5.40 -3.14 5.43
C GLU A 62 -4.67 -1.80 5.30
N LYS A 63 -3.42 -1.83 4.85
CA LYS A 63 -2.60 -0.64 4.67
C LYS A 63 -3.05 0.24 3.50
N ASP A 64 -3.61 -0.31 2.43
CA ASP A 64 -4.15 0.49 1.31
C ASP A 64 -5.16 1.54 1.78
N VAL A 65 -5.96 1.20 2.80
CA VAL A 65 -7.00 2.05 3.38
C VAL A 65 -6.41 3.12 4.31
N THR A 66 -5.30 2.82 4.98
CA THR A 66 -4.68 3.69 5.98
C THR A 66 -3.49 4.49 5.45
N TRP A 67 -2.97 4.17 4.27
CA TRP A 67 -1.72 4.75 3.80
C TRP A 67 -1.79 6.28 3.59
N CYS A 68 -2.93 6.81 3.13
CA CYS A 68 -3.08 8.26 3.02
C CYS A 68 -3.15 8.98 4.39
N SER A 69 -3.70 8.34 5.43
CA SER A 69 -3.72 8.94 6.77
C SER A 69 -2.34 8.90 7.41
N GLU A 70 -1.57 7.84 7.19
CA GLU A 70 -0.15 7.79 7.56
C GLU A 70 0.68 8.84 6.82
N ALA A 71 0.47 9.01 5.51
CA ALA A 71 1.11 10.08 4.75
C ALA A 71 0.77 11.48 5.30
N GLN A 72 -0.48 11.71 5.70
CA GLN A 72 -0.86 12.95 6.38
C GLN A 72 -0.20 13.10 7.75
N ALA A 73 0.02 12.01 8.49
CA ALA A 73 0.76 12.03 9.74
C ALA A 73 2.25 12.39 9.51
N GLU A 74 2.86 11.91 8.43
CA GLU A 74 4.22 12.33 8.04
C GLU A 74 4.30 13.83 7.74
N GLU A 75 3.31 14.40 7.04
CA GLU A 75 3.24 15.86 6.81
C GLU A 75 3.17 16.62 8.13
N ALA A 76 2.40 16.14 9.11
CA ALA A 76 2.26 16.77 10.41
C ALA A 76 3.52 16.62 11.29
N SER A 77 4.25 15.52 11.13
CA SER A 77 5.41 15.15 11.94
C SER A 77 6.64 16.06 11.72
N PRO A 78 7.50 16.23 12.75
CA PRO A 78 7.28 15.92 14.17
C PRO A 78 6.35 16.91 14.87
N LEU A 79 5.45 16.42 15.74
CA LEU A 79 4.63 17.25 16.63
C LEU A 79 5.15 17.14 18.08
N PRO A 80 5.06 18.21 18.89
CA PRO A 80 5.33 18.12 20.33
C PRO A 80 4.28 17.25 21.01
N ALA A 81 4.65 16.60 22.12
CA ALA A 81 3.76 15.73 22.89
C ALA A 81 2.49 16.44 23.43
N SER A 82 2.48 17.77 23.45
CA SER A 82 1.34 18.59 23.85
C SER A 82 0.24 18.70 22.79
N ILE A 83 0.52 18.36 21.52
CA ILE A 83 -0.45 18.44 20.43
C ILE A 83 -0.90 17.02 20.09
N GLN A 84 -2.16 16.69 20.38
CA GLN A 84 -2.73 15.42 19.91
C GLN A 84 -3.15 15.57 18.45
N LEU A 85 -2.80 14.56 17.63
CA LEU A 85 -3.14 14.52 16.22
C LEU A 85 -4.30 13.56 15.99
N LYS A 86 -5.37 14.07 15.38
CA LYS A 86 -6.49 13.27 14.88
C LYS A 86 -6.61 13.44 13.37
N ILE A 87 -6.60 12.33 12.64
CA ILE A 87 -6.76 12.32 11.18
C ILE A 87 -8.05 11.58 10.85
N ASP A 88 -8.95 12.27 10.17
CA ASP A 88 -10.16 11.72 9.57
C ASP A 88 -9.93 11.54 8.07
N ALA A 89 -9.95 10.30 7.60
CA ALA A 89 -9.64 9.96 6.22
C ALA A 89 -10.86 9.34 5.54
N GLU A 90 -11.42 10.07 4.58
CA GLU A 90 -12.60 9.66 3.85
C GLU A 90 -12.21 9.09 2.48
N LYS A 91 -12.68 7.86 2.18
CA LYS A 91 -12.60 7.30 0.84
C LYS A 91 -13.66 7.93 -0.05
N SER A 92 -13.29 8.36 -1.24
CA SER A 92 -14.23 8.82 -2.26
C SER A 92 -14.09 7.96 -3.52
N ASP A 93 -15.11 7.16 -3.81
CA ASP A 93 -15.16 6.30 -5.01
C ASP A 93 -15.61 7.08 -6.26
N ASP A 94 -16.42 8.12 -6.10
CA ASP A 94 -16.84 9.01 -7.18
C ASP A 94 -15.75 10.05 -7.49
N LEU A 95 -15.27 10.06 -8.74
CA LEU A 95 -14.22 10.97 -9.16
C LEU A 95 -14.65 12.45 -9.10
N GLY A 96 -15.93 12.76 -9.29
CA GLY A 96 -16.45 14.13 -9.19
C GLY A 96 -16.36 14.67 -7.76
N SER A 97 -16.85 13.90 -6.80
CA SER A 97 -16.79 14.17 -5.36
C SER A 97 -15.34 14.25 -4.89
N PHE A 98 -14.51 13.30 -5.32
CA PHE A 98 -13.07 13.34 -5.03
C PHE A 98 -12.43 14.60 -5.61
N ALA A 99 -12.73 15.01 -6.85
CA ALA A 99 -12.18 16.21 -7.45
C ALA A 99 -12.56 17.48 -6.67
N ALA A 100 -13.84 17.57 -6.28
CA ALA A 100 -14.40 18.69 -5.52
C ALA A 100 -13.84 18.77 -4.10
N SER A 101 -13.54 17.64 -3.45
CA SER A 101 -13.05 17.61 -2.08
C SER A 101 -11.73 18.37 -1.90
N LYS A 102 -11.56 18.94 -0.70
CA LYS A 102 -10.38 19.69 -0.28
C LYS A 102 -10.05 19.31 1.16
N PRO A 103 -8.79 18.98 1.47
CA PRO A 103 -8.39 18.62 2.82
C PRO A 103 -8.44 19.85 3.74
N LYS A 104 -8.72 19.62 5.01
CA LYS A 104 -8.90 20.67 6.03
C LYS A 104 -8.00 20.41 7.22
N ALA A 105 -7.53 21.48 7.85
CA ALA A 105 -6.82 21.45 9.12
C ALA A 105 -7.48 22.42 10.09
N THR A 106 -7.72 21.97 11.32
CA THR A 106 -8.31 22.78 12.39
C THR A 106 -7.50 22.59 13.66
N LEU A 107 -7.03 23.69 14.24
CA LEU A 107 -6.45 23.69 15.59
C LEU A 107 -7.57 23.96 16.59
N LYS A 108 -7.78 23.04 17.53
CA LYS A 108 -8.77 23.18 18.60
C LYS A 108 -8.27 24.12 19.69
N PRO A 109 -9.18 24.71 20.50
CA PRO A 109 -8.79 25.59 21.60
C PRO A 109 -7.88 24.94 22.66
N ASN A 110 -7.93 23.60 22.79
CA ASN A 110 -7.07 22.83 23.69
C ASN A 110 -5.68 22.54 23.11
N GLY A 111 -5.39 22.98 21.88
CA GLY A 111 -4.13 22.74 21.17
C GLY A 111 -4.12 21.50 20.28
N ASP A 112 -5.19 20.70 20.24
CA ASP A 112 -5.25 19.49 19.42
C ASP A 112 -5.43 19.82 17.93
N LEU A 113 -4.78 19.05 17.07
CA LEU A 113 -4.81 19.20 15.63
C LEU A 113 -5.74 18.16 15.01
N GLU A 114 -6.83 18.62 14.39
CA GLU A 114 -7.72 17.78 13.58
C GLU A 114 -7.48 18.01 12.09
N LEU A 115 -7.19 16.94 11.35
CA LEU A 115 -6.99 16.94 9.90
C LEU A 115 -8.07 16.09 9.25
N SER A 116 -8.69 16.61 8.20
CA SER A 116 -9.62 15.85 7.36
C SER A 116 -9.04 15.76 5.96
N ILE A 117 -8.89 14.52 5.47
CA ILE A 117 -8.33 14.21 4.17
C ILE A 117 -9.30 13.38 3.35
N THR A 118 -9.12 13.41 2.04
CA THR A 118 -9.86 12.51 1.15
C THR A 118 -8.87 11.71 0.33
N TYR A 119 -9.17 10.44 0.09
CA TYR A 119 -8.41 9.62 -0.82
C TYR A 119 -9.32 8.89 -1.80
N ASN A 120 -8.74 8.54 -2.95
CA ASN A 120 -9.37 7.70 -3.96
C ASN A 120 -8.46 6.51 -4.21
N LEU A 121 -9.01 5.32 -4.02
CA LEU A 121 -8.32 4.03 -4.18
C LEU A 121 -9.06 3.26 -5.26
N THR A 122 -8.38 2.95 -6.35
CA THR A 122 -8.98 2.28 -7.50
C THR A 122 -8.41 0.88 -7.66
N TYR A 123 -9.31 -0.08 -7.87
CA TYR A 123 -9.00 -1.46 -8.19
C TYR A 123 -9.27 -1.71 -9.68
N PRO A 124 -8.61 -2.68 -10.31
CA PRO A 124 -9.02 -3.15 -11.63
C PRO A 124 -10.47 -3.62 -11.54
N HIS A 125 -11.26 -3.31 -12.57
CA HIS A 125 -12.63 -3.81 -12.66
C HIS A 125 -12.64 -4.92 -13.70
N ASN A 126 -12.79 -6.15 -13.24
CA ASN A 126 -13.05 -7.30 -14.10
C ASN A 126 -14.54 -7.66 -14.02
N PHE A 127 -15.31 -7.34 -15.05
CA PHE A 127 -16.77 -7.57 -15.08
C PHE A 127 -17.15 -9.05 -15.16
N LEU A 128 -16.19 -9.94 -15.45
CA LEU A 128 -16.36 -11.38 -15.45
C LEU A 128 -15.90 -12.04 -14.14
N ASP A 129 -15.21 -11.29 -13.28
CA ASP A 129 -14.75 -11.81 -12.00
C ASP A 129 -15.84 -11.61 -10.94
N ILE A 130 -16.53 -12.71 -10.63
CA ILE A 130 -17.50 -12.80 -9.53
C ILE A 130 -16.83 -13.20 -8.20
N SER A 131 -15.50 -13.36 -8.18
CA SER A 131 -14.79 -13.72 -6.98
C SER A 131 -14.70 -12.51 -6.04
N ASN A 132 -14.83 -12.75 -4.74
CA ASN A 132 -14.55 -11.75 -3.71
C ASN A 132 -13.05 -11.71 -3.38
N ILE A 133 -12.17 -12.10 -4.30
CA ILE A 133 -10.73 -12.18 -4.06
C ILE A 133 -10.17 -10.76 -4.16
N PRO A 134 -9.39 -10.31 -3.16
CA PRO A 134 -8.83 -8.96 -3.19
C PRO A 134 -7.72 -8.85 -4.24
N GLU A 135 -8.04 -8.20 -5.36
CA GLU A 135 -7.05 -7.77 -6.35
C GLU A 135 -6.17 -6.62 -5.80
N SER A 136 -4.97 -6.52 -6.34
CA SER A 136 -4.03 -5.45 -6.04
C SER A 136 -4.58 -4.10 -6.51
N ALA A 137 -4.51 -3.07 -5.66
CA ALA A 137 -4.96 -1.75 -6.03
C ALA A 137 -4.09 -1.15 -7.14
N ARG A 138 -4.74 -0.51 -8.11
CA ARG A 138 -4.05 0.06 -9.28
C ARG A 138 -3.52 1.46 -9.04
N ALA A 139 -4.24 2.27 -8.26
CA ALA A 139 -3.84 3.63 -7.94
C ALA A 139 -4.40 4.10 -6.61
N LEU A 140 -3.57 4.84 -5.88
CA LEU A 140 -3.95 5.56 -4.67
C LEU A 140 -3.67 7.05 -4.84
N SER A 141 -4.72 7.86 -4.76
CA SER A 141 -4.63 9.32 -4.84
C SER A 141 -4.99 9.90 -3.49
N CYS A 142 -4.04 10.56 -2.83
CA CYS A 142 -4.26 11.19 -1.53
C CYS A 142 -4.33 12.71 -1.68
N LYS A 143 -5.29 13.35 -1.01
CA LYS A 143 -5.31 14.81 -0.84
C LYS A 143 -5.06 15.16 0.62
N THR A 144 -3.88 15.69 0.92
CA THR A 144 -3.45 16.02 2.28
C THR A 144 -3.21 17.53 2.44
N LYS A 145 -3.09 17.96 3.70
CA LYS A 145 -2.57 19.27 4.10
C LYS A 145 -1.06 19.20 4.14
N SER A 146 -0.42 20.20 3.54
CA SER A 146 1.04 20.29 3.51
C SER A 146 1.60 20.58 4.90
N ARG A 147 2.83 20.10 5.14
CA ARG A 147 3.62 20.38 6.34
C ARG A 147 3.71 21.88 6.61
N GLU A 148 3.99 22.70 5.59
CA GLU A 148 4.02 24.16 5.69
C GLU A 148 2.73 24.73 6.30
N ALA A 149 1.57 24.25 5.86
CA ALA A 149 0.27 24.68 6.37
C ALA A 149 0.05 24.26 7.81
N ILE A 150 0.45 23.04 8.16
CA ILE A 150 0.32 22.51 9.52
C ILE A 150 1.23 23.28 10.48
N ARG A 151 2.48 23.56 10.09
CA ARG A 151 3.43 24.36 10.87
C ARG A 151 2.93 25.77 11.09
N SER A 152 2.46 26.41 10.02
CA SER A 152 1.86 27.75 10.10
C SER A 152 0.66 27.80 11.04
N LEU A 153 -0.22 26.80 10.98
CA LEU A 153 -1.40 26.70 11.85
C LEU A 153 -1.03 26.45 13.32
N THR A 154 -0.01 25.64 13.58
CA THR A 154 0.41 25.23 14.94
C THR A 154 1.42 26.19 15.57
N GLY A 155 1.95 27.15 14.81
CA GLY A 155 3.01 28.06 15.27
C GLY A 155 4.36 27.38 15.46
N LEU A 156 4.55 26.20 14.87
CA LEU A 156 5.82 25.46 14.91
C LEU A 156 6.78 25.97 13.82
N ASP A 157 8.07 25.76 14.04
CA ASP A 157 9.10 26.12 13.06
C ASP A 157 8.86 25.43 11.71
N GLN A 158 9.18 26.14 10.64
CA GLN A 158 9.09 25.58 9.29
C GLN A 158 10.06 24.40 9.14
N ALA A 159 9.60 23.38 8.45
CA ALA A 159 10.35 22.16 8.19
C ALA A 159 10.37 21.88 6.68
N PRO A 160 11.38 21.15 6.17
CA PRO A 160 11.47 20.84 4.74
C PRO A 160 10.18 20.21 4.22
N ALA A 161 9.77 20.62 3.02
CA ALA A 161 8.64 20.01 2.32
C ALA A 161 8.89 18.51 2.12
N LEU A 162 7.86 17.71 2.33
CA LEU A 162 7.90 16.26 2.11
C LEU A 162 7.53 15.95 0.66
N ALA A 163 8.35 15.18 -0.05
CA ALA A 163 8.03 14.73 -1.41
C ALA A 163 7.10 13.50 -1.37
N CYS A 164 6.24 13.35 -2.37
CA CYS A 164 5.48 12.12 -2.59
C CYS A 164 6.42 10.93 -2.88
N ALA A 165 7.58 11.18 -3.50
CA ALA A 165 8.65 10.20 -3.69
C ALA A 165 9.16 9.62 -2.35
N ASP A 166 9.33 10.46 -1.32
CA ASP A 166 9.75 10.01 0.01
C ASP A 166 8.71 9.09 0.67
N LEU A 167 7.42 9.43 0.50
CA LEU A 167 6.32 8.58 0.96
C LEU A 167 6.34 7.24 0.22
N ASN A 168 6.48 7.25 -1.11
CA ASN A 168 6.55 6.03 -1.92
C ASN A 168 7.76 5.15 -1.55
N LYS A 169 8.90 5.76 -1.23
CA LYS A 169 10.06 5.05 -0.69
C LYS A 169 9.77 4.42 0.68
N LYS A 170 9.05 5.14 1.55
CA LYS A 170 8.68 4.64 2.88
C LYS A 170 7.78 3.40 2.79
N ILE A 171 6.78 3.40 1.90
CA ILE A 171 5.91 2.22 1.74
C ILE A 171 6.63 1.04 1.10
N PHE A 172 7.57 1.29 0.19
CA PHE A 172 8.42 0.24 -0.37
C PHE A 172 9.28 -0.44 0.70
N ASN A 173 9.95 0.35 1.54
CA ASN A 173 10.74 -0.20 2.65
C ASN A 173 9.85 -0.98 3.63
N TRP A 174 8.69 -0.45 3.99
CA TRP A 174 7.72 -1.16 4.83
C TRP A 174 7.35 -2.53 4.25
N ALA A 175 7.10 -2.61 2.94
CA ALA A 175 6.71 -3.86 2.31
C ALA A 175 7.87 -4.88 2.28
N ILE A 176 9.10 -4.44 2.03
CA ILE A 176 10.30 -5.27 2.11
C ILE A 176 10.50 -5.82 3.52
N ASP A 177 10.25 -5.02 4.55
CA ASP A 177 10.38 -5.44 5.95
C ASP A 177 9.23 -6.35 6.41
N LYS A 178 8.08 -6.27 5.73
CA LYS A 178 6.87 -7.03 6.08
C LYS A 178 6.89 -8.47 5.55
N VAL A 179 7.56 -8.73 4.43
CA VAL A 179 7.70 -10.09 3.89
C VAL A 179 8.69 -10.93 4.69
N ARG A 180 8.62 -12.25 4.54
CA ARG A 180 9.59 -13.17 5.16
C ARG A 180 11.02 -12.87 4.66
N PRO A 181 12.06 -13.06 5.50
CA PRO A 181 13.45 -12.78 5.12
C PRO A 181 13.90 -13.48 3.83
N GLU A 182 13.45 -14.70 3.57
CA GLU A 182 13.80 -15.45 2.37
C GLU A 182 13.23 -14.79 1.11
N VAL A 183 12.02 -14.22 1.22
CA VAL A 183 11.32 -13.52 0.13
C VAL A 183 12.00 -12.20 -0.18
N SER A 184 12.29 -11.39 0.85
CA SER A 184 13.01 -10.12 0.65
C SER A 184 14.42 -10.35 0.10
N GLN A 185 15.15 -11.35 0.61
CA GLN A 185 16.47 -11.72 0.08
C GLN A 185 16.41 -12.19 -1.37
N ARG A 186 15.40 -12.99 -1.75
CA ARG A 186 15.19 -13.40 -3.15
C ARG A 186 14.95 -12.18 -4.03
N PHE A 187 14.06 -11.28 -3.60
CA PHE A 187 13.74 -10.05 -4.33
C PHE A 187 14.97 -9.15 -4.48
N LEU A 188 15.69 -8.86 -3.39
CA LEU A 188 16.88 -8.01 -3.44
C LEU A 188 18.01 -8.60 -4.31
N ARG A 189 18.12 -9.93 -4.37
CA ARG A 189 19.13 -10.61 -5.18
C ARG A 189 18.79 -10.64 -6.67
N ARG A 190 17.51 -10.72 -7.03
CA ARG A 190 17.07 -11.06 -8.39
C ARG A 190 16.10 -10.08 -9.01
N GLY A 191 15.22 -9.51 -8.19
CA GLY A 191 14.17 -8.62 -8.63
C GLY A 191 14.67 -7.24 -9.02
N ARG A 192 13.79 -6.50 -9.68
CA ARG A 192 13.97 -5.10 -10.04
C ARG A 192 13.64 -4.23 -8.84
N THR A 193 14.65 -3.62 -8.22
CA THR A 193 14.44 -2.73 -7.07
C THR A 193 13.82 -1.41 -7.52
N MET A 194 12.86 -0.89 -6.76
CA MET A 194 12.31 0.43 -7.06
C MET A 194 13.28 1.53 -6.62
N VAL A 195 13.57 2.45 -7.54
CA VAL A 195 14.29 3.70 -7.25
C VAL A 195 13.32 4.86 -7.41
N PHE A 196 13.38 5.85 -6.53
CA PHE A 196 12.37 6.92 -6.47
C PHE A 196 12.97 8.21 -7.01
N ALA A 197 12.43 8.70 -8.12
CA ALA A 197 12.82 9.96 -8.75
C ALA A 197 12.05 11.14 -8.14
N ASP A 198 12.49 12.35 -8.49
CA ASP A 198 11.78 13.58 -8.11
C ASP A 198 10.34 13.57 -8.63
N ASP A 199 9.45 14.18 -7.85
CA ASP A 199 8.03 14.24 -8.21
C ASP A 199 7.80 15.09 -9.46
N ARG A 200 6.89 14.64 -10.30
CA ARG A 200 6.33 15.47 -11.36
C ARG A 200 5.25 16.37 -10.79
N GLU A 201 5.58 17.64 -10.60
CA GLU A 201 4.65 18.63 -10.07
C GLU A 201 3.66 19.16 -11.11
N PHE A 202 2.41 19.37 -10.67
CA PHE A 202 1.34 20.01 -11.43
C PHE A 202 0.84 21.25 -10.71
N ALA A 203 0.54 22.29 -11.48
CA ALA A 203 0.05 23.57 -10.96
C ALA A 203 -1.46 23.56 -10.64
N SER A 204 -2.22 22.59 -11.16
CA SER A 204 -3.68 22.59 -11.06
C SER A 204 -4.28 21.19 -10.86
N GLY A 205 -5.41 21.14 -10.15
CA GLY A 205 -6.15 19.90 -9.94
C GLY A 205 -6.63 19.26 -11.25
N ILE A 206 -6.89 20.07 -12.28
CA ILE A 206 -7.32 19.60 -13.61
C ILE A 206 -6.23 18.75 -14.27
N GLN A 207 -4.95 19.11 -14.09
CA GLN A 207 -3.83 18.35 -14.63
C GLN A 207 -3.44 17.18 -13.72
N TRP A 208 -3.45 17.40 -12.40
CA TRP A 208 -3.06 16.39 -11.43
C TRP A 208 -4.04 15.22 -11.35
N LEU A 209 -5.35 15.49 -11.40
CA LEU A 209 -6.39 14.47 -11.21
C LEU A 209 -6.28 13.29 -12.19
N PRO A 210 -6.21 13.49 -13.53
CA PRO A 210 -6.07 12.40 -14.50
C PRO A 210 -4.64 11.83 -14.58
N SER A 211 -3.66 12.46 -13.92
CA SER A 211 -2.28 11.97 -13.89
C SER A 211 -2.15 10.67 -13.09
N LYS A 212 -1.03 9.98 -13.26
CA LYS A 212 -0.68 8.74 -12.56
C LYS A 212 0.79 8.81 -12.19
N PHE A 213 1.19 8.12 -11.12
CA PHE A 213 2.60 7.79 -10.96
C PHE A 213 3.05 6.89 -12.13
N GLN A 214 4.35 6.90 -12.40
CA GLN A 214 4.97 6.11 -13.46
C GLN A 214 5.95 5.14 -12.84
N ILE A 215 6.01 3.92 -13.40
CA ILE A 215 7.02 2.91 -13.07
C ILE A 215 7.69 2.55 -14.39
N GLU A 216 8.95 2.94 -14.54
CA GLU A 216 9.75 2.73 -15.74
C GLU A 216 10.83 1.70 -15.46
N LYS A 217 10.71 0.51 -16.03
CA LYS A 217 11.73 -0.54 -15.91
C LYS A 217 12.97 -0.13 -16.70
N ASN A 218 14.12 -0.07 -16.05
CA ASN A 218 15.38 0.15 -16.74
C ASN A 218 15.76 -1.15 -17.49
N PRO A 219 16.00 -1.11 -18.81
CA PRO A 219 16.41 -2.30 -19.56
C PRO A 219 17.83 -2.76 -19.22
N ASP A 220 18.70 -1.81 -18.83
CA ASP A 220 20.12 -2.03 -18.60
C ASP A 220 20.45 -2.35 -17.14
N THR A 221 19.56 -1.99 -16.20
CA THR A 221 19.74 -2.24 -14.76
C THR A 221 18.57 -3.04 -14.17
N ARG A 222 18.77 -3.65 -13.00
CA ARG A 222 17.67 -4.27 -12.24
C ARG A 222 16.94 -3.24 -11.38
N GLU A 223 16.62 -2.12 -11.99
CA GLU A 223 15.92 -1.03 -11.32
C GLU A 223 14.63 -0.70 -12.07
N ALA A 224 13.65 -0.22 -11.32
CA ALA A 224 12.47 0.42 -11.87
C ALA A 224 12.33 1.80 -11.25
N THR A 225 12.37 2.83 -12.08
CA THR A 225 12.24 4.22 -11.63
C THR A 225 10.77 4.53 -11.38
N VAL A 226 10.45 4.93 -10.16
CA VAL A 226 9.13 5.38 -9.74
C VAL A 226 9.14 6.90 -9.72
N THR A 227 8.26 7.50 -10.53
CA THR A 227 8.03 8.95 -10.56
C THR A 227 6.62 9.23 -10.08
N SER A 228 6.48 9.81 -8.90
CA SER A 228 5.17 10.22 -8.38
C SER A 228 4.69 11.48 -9.09
N THR A 229 3.39 11.74 -9.05
CA THR A 229 2.86 13.04 -9.43
C THR A 229 2.32 13.77 -8.22
N ALA A 230 2.69 15.04 -8.12
CA ALA A 230 2.38 15.89 -6.98
C ALA A 230 1.62 17.14 -7.43
N LEU A 231 0.80 17.68 -6.54
CA LEU A 231 0.32 19.05 -6.61
C LEU A 231 0.52 19.68 -5.24
N ARG A 232 1.16 20.84 -5.22
CA ARG A 232 1.35 21.62 -4.01
C ARG A 232 0.77 23.02 -4.20
N SER A 233 0.07 23.51 -3.20
CA SER A 233 -0.32 24.92 -3.14
C SER A 233 0.35 25.59 -1.94
N GLY A 234 0.89 26.78 -2.17
CA GLY A 234 1.43 27.61 -1.11
C GLY A 234 0.34 28.18 -0.21
N LEU A 235 0.74 28.97 0.78
CA LEU A 235 -0.19 29.64 1.69
C LEU A 235 -0.81 30.94 1.10
N ASN A 236 -0.17 31.53 0.09
CA ASN A 236 -0.58 32.79 -0.55
C ASN A 236 -1.64 32.61 -1.65
N VAL A 237 -2.61 31.74 -1.44
CA VAL A 237 -3.72 31.47 -2.36
C VAL A 237 -5.05 31.55 -1.58
N PRO A 238 -6.23 31.56 -2.22
CA PRO A 238 -7.50 31.59 -1.51
C PRO A 238 -7.54 30.52 -0.40
N ALA A 239 -8.07 30.86 0.77
CA ALA A 239 -7.99 30.01 1.96
C ALA A 239 -8.46 28.56 1.74
N MET A 240 -9.48 28.37 0.89
CA MET A 240 -9.99 27.05 0.53
C MET A 240 -9.00 26.19 -0.27
N LEU A 241 -7.95 26.78 -0.86
CA LEU A 241 -6.89 26.14 -1.65
C LEU A 241 -5.53 26.20 -0.97
N ALA A 242 -5.37 26.91 0.15
CA ALA A 242 -4.07 27.15 0.76
C ALA A 242 -3.47 25.86 1.33
N GLY A 243 -2.16 25.65 1.14
CA GLY A 243 -1.40 24.64 1.87
C GLY A 243 -1.84 23.20 1.62
N MET A 244 -1.98 22.83 0.35
CA MET A 244 -2.38 21.49 -0.08
C MET A 244 -1.15 20.72 -0.55
N HIS A 245 -1.17 19.41 -0.32
CA HIS A 245 -0.23 18.49 -0.93
C HIS A 245 -1.00 17.26 -1.42
N TYR A 246 -1.08 17.09 -2.73
CA TYR A 246 -1.77 15.95 -3.33
C TYR A 246 -0.76 15.02 -3.94
N CYS A 247 -0.85 13.74 -3.61
CA CYS A 247 0.09 12.73 -4.05
C CYS A 247 -0.61 11.59 -4.78
N LYS A 248 -0.03 11.13 -5.90
CA LYS A 248 -0.28 9.79 -6.42
C LYS A 248 0.72 8.84 -5.78
N LEU A 249 0.26 8.11 -4.77
CA LEU A 249 1.07 7.16 -4.03
C LEU A 249 0.95 5.75 -4.61
N LEU A 250 1.99 4.96 -4.42
CA LEU A 250 1.95 3.52 -4.65
C LEU A 250 1.00 2.89 -3.62
N PRO A 251 -0.02 2.14 -4.06
CA PRO A 251 -0.79 1.31 -3.15
C PRO A 251 0.09 0.24 -2.50
N PRO A 252 0.07 0.08 -1.17
CA PRO A 252 0.74 -1.01 -0.46
C PRO A 252 0.58 -2.39 -1.12
N THR A 253 -0.61 -2.75 -1.62
CA THR A 253 -0.83 -4.03 -2.32
C THR A 253 -0.05 -4.14 -3.61
N GLN A 254 0.04 -3.07 -4.41
CA GLN A 254 0.84 -3.02 -5.63
C GLN A 254 2.34 -3.15 -5.35
N VAL A 255 2.81 -2.55 -4.26
CA VAL A 255 4.20 -2.69 -3.80
C VAL A 255 4.46 -4.14 -3.40
N MET A 256 3.54 -4.76 -2.65
CA MET A 256 3.65 -6.15 -2.23
C MET A 256 3.66 -7.10 -3.44
N GLU A 257 2.76 -6.90 -4.41
CA GLU A 257 2.73 -7.65 -5.66
C GLU A 257 4.02 -7.47 -6.46
N TRP A 258 4.61 -6.28 -6.46
CA TRP A 258 5.91 -6.04 -7.09
C TRP A 258 7.03 -6.89 -6.47
N ILE A 259 7.09 -6.94 -5.13
CA ILE A 259 8.09 -7.71 -4.40
C ILE A 259 7.89 -9.22 -4.60
N LEU A 260 6.63 -9.67 -4.57
CA LEU A 260 6.29 -11.08 -4.65
C LEU A 260 6.36 -11.64 -6.08
N LEU A 261 6.01 -10.84 -7.09
CA LEU A 261 5.75 -11.31 -8.44
C LEU A 261 6.35 -10.40 -9.53
N GLU A 262 5.82 -9.18 -9.70
CA GLU A 262 6.07 -8.37 -10.91
C GLU A 262 7.53 -7.95 -11.08
N GLY A 263 8.21 -7.61 -9.98
CA GLY A 263 9.61 -7.22 -9.99
C GLY A 263 10.56 -8.39 -10.24
N LEU A 264 10.09 -9.63 -10.14
CA LEU A 264 10.87 -10.85 -10.41
C LEU A 264 10.67 -11.37 -11.85
N ARG A 265 9.72 -10.80 -12.60
CA ARG A 265 9.51 -11.10 -14.02
C ARG A 265 10.50 -10.31 -14.88
N ASP A 266 11.02 -10.94 -15.92
CA ASP A 266 11.96 -10.35 -16.88
C ASP A 266 11.33 -9.17 -17.64
#